data_AF-A0A0L0SJW2-F1
#
_entry.id   AF-A0A0L0SJW2-F1
#
_cell.length_a   1.000
_cell.length_b   1.000
_cell.length_c   1.000
_cell.angle_alpha   90.00
_cell.angle_beta   90.00
_cell.angle_gamma   90.00
#
_symmetry.space_group_name_H-M   'P 1'
#
loop_
_entity.id
_entity.type
_entity.pdbx_description
1 polymer ?
#
loop_
_entity_poly.entity_id
_entity_poly.type
_entity_poly.pdbx_seq_one_letter_code
_entity_poly.pdbx_strand_id
1 'polypeptide(L)'
;MTAFSAAAASLGIEILTHHVFSPMALDISFQFKAIADAGPNIIVYTGLWIGPDVSGLFLDVIPQGTPQTASDIANLDGFMYIYPRQNGSNAAYRALQAAYQAQRGGLVDDVAYGITFADCVTVTIRGLQRLTSIYGAAAVQAGTHNATLADFLKARWATLHAPEHWHLDGLLPMVNAKSILQTMNGTSGGIGHSQSINTMQSAGGILSAQFPVKHASKWLAPWRMHAVHLVRSENLLVLAPVAREVVGHVVPLADAQFDAEMPGDVPAIRIACGSDAWVVQTDENVHAQWSAALAASACKPVANTSTLSARGVNVTSGSKLSSGPSKMTRDISLLADCIGWRAF
;
A
#
# COMPACT_ATOMS: atom_id res chain seq x y z
N MET A 1 22.07 -11.46 7.90
CA MET A 1 23.45 -11.05 8.24
C MET A 1 24.49 -12.10 7.84
N THR A 2 24.30 -13.39 8.16
CA THR A 2 25.26 -14.47 7.86
C THR A 2 25.72 -14.54 6.40
N ALA A 3 24.81 -14.38 5.43
CA ALA A 3 25.16 -14.39 4.00
C ALA A 3 26.06 -13.20 3.60
N PHE A 4 25.78 -12.00 4.11
CA PHE A 4 26.58 -10.80 3.82
C PHE A 4 27.99 -10.92 4.41
N SER A 5 28.10 -11.31 5.69
CA SER A 5 29.40 -11.47 6.35
C SER A 5 30.27 -12.54 5.69
N ALA A 6 29.68 -13.65 5.26
CA ALA A 6 30.39 -14.68 4.50
C ALA A 6 30.89 -14.16 3.15
N ALA A 7 30.05 -13.43 2.40
CA ALA A 7 30.42 -12.85 1.12
C ALA A 7 31.52 -11.78 1.28
N ALA A 8 31.38 -10.87 2.26
CA ALA A 8 32.38 -9.86 2.59
C ALA A 8 33.74 -10.50 2.91
N ALA A 9 33.76 -11.52 3.80
CA ALA A 9 34.98 -12.24 4.14
C ALA A 9 35.61 -12.92 2.91
N SER A 10 34.80 -13.50 2.01
CA SER A 10 35.31 -14.13 0.78
C SER A 10 35.94 -13.14 -0.21
N LEU A 11 35.60 -11.86 -0.09
CA LEU A 11 36.15 -10.77 -0.89
C LEU A 11 37.28 -10.02 -0.16
N GLY A 12 37.69 -10.47 1.03
CA GLY A 12 38.68 -9.78 1.86
C GLY A 12 38.18 -8.46 2.46
N ILE A 13 36.86 -8.27 2.57
CA ILE A 13 36.24 -7.09 3.15
C ILE A 13 36.04 -7.33 4.66
N GLU A 14 36.69 -6.51 5.48
CA GLU A 14 36.51 -6.50 6.93
C GLU A 14 35.25 -5.71 7.32
N ILE A 15 34.44 -6.28 8.21
CA ILE A 15 33.27 -5.59 8.79
C ILE A 15 33.69 -5.00 10.13
N LEU A 16 33.91 -3.68 10.17
CA LEU A 16 34.39 -3.00 11.38
C LEU A 16 33.30 -2.85 12.46
N THR A 17 32.06 -2.59 12.06
CA THR A 17 30.92 -2.48 12.98
C THR A 17 29.61 -2.89 12.30
N HIS A 18 28.61 -3.24 13.10
CA HIS A 18 27.27 -3.58 12.65
C HIS A 18 26.22 -3.05 13.63
N HIS A 19 25.28 -2.26 13.11
CA HIS A 19 24.18 -1.68 13.88
C HIS A 19 22.85 -2.04 13.24
N VAL A 20 21.87 -2.38 14.08
CA VAL A 20 20.49 -2.63 13.66
C VAL A 20 19.63 -1.51 14.24
N PHE A 21 18.76 -0.95 13.40
CA PHE A 21 17.87 0.15 13.77
C PHE A 21 16.44 -0.34 13.79
N SER A 22 15.65 0.16 14.74
CA SER A 22 14.20 0.10 14.63
C SER A 22 13.75 1.10 13.57
N PRO A 23 12.84 0.75 12.65
CA PRO A 23 12.24 1.73 11.74
C PRO A 23 11.45 2.82 12.47
N MET A 24 11.15 2.62 13.76
CA MET A 24 10.47 3.59 14.62
C MET A 24 11.44 4.43 15.47
N ALA A 25 12.75 4.23 15.34
CA ALA A 25 13.72 5.03 16.08
C ALA A 25 13.72 6.47 15.56
N LEU A 26 13.38 7.42 16.44
CA LEU A 26 13.37 8.85 16.12
C LEU A 26 14.77 9.49 16.20
N ASP A 27 15.70 8.82 16.86
CA ASP A 27 17.09 9.24 16.98
C ASP A 27 18.01 8.03 16.78
N ILE A 28 18.94 8.16 15.83
CA ILE A 28 19.95 7.17 15.49
C ILE A 28 21.37 7.76 15.55
N SER A 29 21.52 8.93 16.18
CA SER A 29 22.76 9.70 16.25
C SER A 29 23.87 8.94 16.98
N PHE A 30 23.54 8.20 18.03
CA PHE A 30 24.51 7.38 18.77
C PHE A 30 25.14 6.30 17.88
N GLN A 31 24.33 5.63 17.08
CA GLN A 31 24.80 4.60 16.15
C GLN A 31 25.61 5.20 15.01
N PHE A 32 25.18 6.35 14.45
CA PHE A 32 26.00 7.05 13.44
C PHE A 32 27.34 7.51 13.99
N LYS A 33 27.37 7.96 15.25
CA LYS A 33 28.64 8.24 15.93
C LYS A 33 29.51 7.00 16.02
N ALA A 34 28.96 5.86 16.46
CA ALA A 34 29.71 4.61 16.56
C ALA A 34 30.23 4.12 15.19
N ILE A 35 29.46 4.30 14.11
CA ILE A 35 29.90 4.03 12.74
C ILE A 35 31.04 4.95 12.33
N ALA A 36 30.92 6.26 12.59
CA ALA A 36 31.96 7.23 12.26
C ALA A 36 33.26 6.96 13.05
N ASP A 37 33.14 6.65 14.35
CA ASP A 37 34.28 6.34 15.22
C ASP A 37 35.02 5.05 14.80
N ALA A 38 34.32 4.10 14.15
CA ALA A 38 34.93 2.90 13.58
C ALA A 38 35.76 3.17 12.32
N GLY A 39 35.62 4.36 11.69
CA GLY A 39 36.38 4.77 10.51
C GLY A 39 36.21 3.91 9.26
N PRO A 40 35.00 3.44 8.89
CA PRO A 40 34.82 2.64 7.68
C PRO A 40 35.03 3.46 6.42
N ASN A 41 35.63 2.85 5.40
CA ASN A 41 35.69 3.44 4.05
C ASN A 41 34.36 3.32 3.30
N ILE A 42 33.54 2.34 3.66
CA ILE A 42 32.25 2.04 3.00
C ILE A 42 31.22 1.72 4.09
N ILE A 43 30.06 2.35 4.03
CA ILE A 43 28.91 2.04 4.87
C ILE A 43 27.87 1.34 3.99
N VAL A 44 27.52 0.10 4.34
CA VAL A 44 26.46 -0.65 3.66
C VAL A 44 25.19 -0.55 4.48
N TYR A 45 24.18 0.11 3.92
CA TYR A 45 22.85 0.19 4.52
C TYR A 45 21.92 -0.87 3.91
N THR A 46 21.32 -1.70 4.76
CA THR A 46 20.29 -2.66 4.34
C THR A 46 19.00 -2.41 5.11
N GLY A 47 18.02 -1.80 4.44
CA GLY A 47 16.67 -1.56 4.98
C GLY A 47 15.61 -2.29 4.17
N LEU A 48 14.64 -2.93 4.83
CA LEU A 48 13.51 -3.63 4.18
C LEU A 48 12.43 -2.67 3.63
N TRP A 49 12.52 -1.37 3.91
CA TRP A 49 11.39 -0.43 3.79
C TRP A 49 11.70 0.87 3.05
N ILE A 50 12.96 1.31 3.07
CA ILE A 50 13.44 2.46 2.32
C ILE A 50 14.31 1.85 1.23
N GLY A 51 13.66 1.45 0.14
CA GLY A 51 14.42 1.07 -1.05
C GLY A 51 15.22 2.29 -1.52
N PRO A 52 16.32 2.09 -2.25
CA PRO A 52 17.15 3.20 -2.71
C PRO A 52 16.43 4.17 -3.65
N ASP A 53 15.30 3.74 -4.21
CA ASP A 53 14.35 4.60 -4.90
C ASP A 53 13.78 5.70 -4.01
N VAL A 54 13.59 5.47 -2.70
CA VAL A 54 13.15 6.52 -1.78
C VAL A 54 14.21 7.61 -1.68
N SER A 55 15.50 7.30 -1.84
CA SER A 55 16.56 8.32 -1.91
C SER A 55 16.48 9.13 -3.21
N GLY A 56 16.17 8.49 -4.33
CA GLY A 56 15.90 9.20 -5.60
C GLY A 56 14.62 10.05 -5.52
N LEU A 57 13.54 9.49 -4.97
CA LEU A 57 12.27 10.18 -4.74
C LEU A 57 12.41 11.31 -3.72
N PHE A 58 13.26 11.15 -2.70
CA PHE A 58 13.58 12.19 -1.73
C PHE A 58 14.17 13.41 -2.43
N LEU A 59 15.11 13.20 -3.36
CA LEU A 59 15.65 14.29 -4.17
C LEU A 59 14.59 15.00 -5.02
N ASP A 60 13.60 14.27 -5.54
CA ASP A 60 12.51 14.85 -6.33
C ASP A 60 11.49 15.66 -5.51
N VAL A 61 11.35 15.39 -4.20
CA VAL A 61 10.36 16.05 -3.33
C VAL A 61 10.93 17.16 -2.44
N ILE A 62 12.25 17.25 -2.27
CA ILE A 62 12.86 18.37 -1.55
C ILE A 62 12.72 19.65 -2.40
N PRO A 63 12.33 20.79 -1.80
CA PRO A 63 12.32 22.08 -2.48
C PRO A 63 13.67 22.37 -3.15
N GLN A 64 13.67 22.47 -4.47
CA GLN A 64 14.90 22.74 -5.23
C GLN A 64 15.40 24.17 -4.98
N GLY A 65 16.71 24.38 -5.04
CA GLY A 65 17.33 25.70 -4.94
C GLY A 65 17.46 26.28 -3.53
N THR A 66 17.24 25.49 -2.47
CA THR A 66 17.53 25.92 -1.09
C THR A 66 18.97 25.57 -0.70
N PRO A 67 19.60 26.31 0.24
CA PRO A 67 20.92 25.95 0.77
C PRO A 67 20.95 24.54 1.40
N GLN A 68 19.84 24.12 2.02
CA GLN A 68 19.73 22.78 2.60
C GLN A 68 19.79 21.71 1.51
N THR A 69 19.05 21.89 0.41
CA THR A 69 19.06 20.96 -0.73
C THR A 69 20.46 20.84 -1.35
N ALA A 70 21.19 21.95 -1.46
CA ALA A 70 22.58 21.92 -1.95
C ALA A 70 23.50 21.11 -1.03
N SER A 71 23.34 21.26 0.29
CA SER A 71 24.06 20.45 1.28
C SER A 71 23.67 18.97 1.21
N ASP A 72 22.38 18.66 1.08
CA ASP A 72 21.90 17.28 1.01
C ASP A 72 22.40 16.58 -0.25
N ILE A 73 22.41 17.27 -1.40
CA ILE A 73 23.00 16.75 -2.65
C ILE A 73 24.50 16.52 -2.49
N ALA A 74 25.23 17.44 -1.85
CA ALA A 74 26.66 17.27 -1.60
C ALA A 74 26.94 16.08 -0.67
N ASN A 75 26.08 15.82 0.31
CA ASN A 75 26.19 14.67 1.21
C ASN A 75 25.88 13.33 0.53
N LEU A 76 25.22 13.35 -0.62
CA LEU A 76 24.93 12.16 -1.44
C LEU A 76 26.00 11.90 -2.51
N ASP A 77 27.03 12.76 -2.61
CA ASP A 77 28.14 12.50 -3.52
C ASP A 77 28.87 11.21 -3.12
N GLY A 78 29.01 10.29 -4.08
CA GLY A 78 29.52 8.93 -3.84
C GLY A 78 28.51 7.93 -3.26
N PHE A 79 27.24 8.30 -3.07
CA PHE A 79 26.20 7.36 -2.66
C PHE A 79 25.91 6.36 -3.79
N MET A 80 26.14 5.06 -3.51
CA MET A 80 25.86 3.98 -4.45
C MET A 80 24.62 3.21 -4.00
N TYR A 81 23.77 2.84 -4.96
CA TYR A 81 22.65 1.96 -4.70
C TYR A 81 22.46 0.91 -5.78
N ILE A 82 21.88 -0.22 -5.38
CA ILE A 82 21.52 -1.31 -6.28
C ILE A 82 20.02 -1.24 -6.51
N TYR A 83 19.63 -0.99 -7.76
CA TYR A 83 18.24 -1.00 -8.17
C TYR A 83 17.97 -2.19 -9.08
N PRO A 84 16.88 -2.96 -8.87
CA PRO A 84 16.51 -4.02 -9.78
C PRO A 84 16.22 -3.40 -11.15
N ARG A 85 17.16 -3.55 -12.07
CA ARG A 85 16.95 -3.18 -13.47
C ARG A 85 16.45 -4.41 -14.20
N GLN A 86 15.36 -4.26 -14.94
CA GLN A 86 14.97 -5.32 -15.85
C GLN A 86 16.03 -5.47 -16.94
N ASN A 87 16.28 -6.70 -17.35
CA ASN A 87 17.03 -6.98 -18.56
C ASN A 87 16.16 -6.56 -19.77
N GLY A 88 16.23 -5.27 -20.11
CA GLY A 88 15.27 -4.51 -20.93
C GLY A 88 15.25 -4.83 -22.42
N SER A 89 15.36 -6.09 -22.82
CA SER A 89 15.42 -6.46 -24.24
C SER A 89 14.57 -7.66 -24.63
N ASN A 90 13.60 -8.07 -23.80
CA ASN A 90 12.62 -9.07 -24.21
C ASN A 90 11.35 -8.44 -24.82
N ALA A 91 10.59 -9.24 -25.56
CA ALA A 91 9.38 -8.79 -26.26
C ALA A 91 8.28 -8.32 -25.30
N ALA A 92 8.15 -8.97 -24.13
CA ALA A 92 7.14 -8.62 -23.14
C ALA A 92 7.38 -7.22 -22.54
N TYR A 93 8.63 -6.88 -22.24
CA TYR A 93 9.01 -5.54 -21.80
C TYR A 93 8.70 -4.48 -22.87
N ARG A 94 9.07 -4.73 -24.13
CA ARG A 94 8.76 -3.79 -25.23
C ARG A 94 7.25 -3.57 -25.38
N ALA A 95 6.45 -4.61 -25.23
CA ALA A 95 5.00 -4.49 -25.28
C ALA A 95 4.45 -3.69 -24.10
N LEU A 96 4.92 -3.96 -22.87
CA LEU A 96 4.56 -3.19 -21.68
C LEU A 96 4.94 -1.70 -21.84
N GLN A 97 6.17 -1.44 -22.27
CA GLN A 97 6.69 -0.09 -22.50
C GLN A 97 5.87 0.65 -23.57
N ALA A 98 5.52 0.00 -24.68
CA ALA A 98 4.68 0.59 -25.71
C ALA A 98 3.26 0.90 -25.20
N ALA A 99 2.64 -0.03 -24.46
CA ALA A 99 1.33 0.17 -23.87
C ALA A 99 1.33 1.32 -22.85
N TYR A 100 2.32 1.35 -21.96
CA TYR A 100 2.48 2.40 -20.97
C TYR A 100 2.69 3.77 -21.63
N GLN A 101 3.59 3.84 -22.62
CA GLN A 101 3.86 5.07 -23.36
C GLN A 101 2.62 5.57 -24.11
N ALA A 102 1.85 4.67 -24.76
CA ALA A 102 0.63 5.03 -25.46
C ALA A 102 -0.45 5.61 -24.52
N GLN A 103 -0.49 5.15 -23.27
CA GLN A 103 -1.48 5.61 -22.29
C GLN A 103 -1.02 6.82 -21.46
N ARG A 104 0.29 7.00 -21.25
CA ARG A 104 0.84 7.95 -20.27
C ARG A 104 1.85 8.94 -20.82
N GLY A 105 2.42 8.69 -22.01
CA GLY A 105 3.43 9.55 -22.62
C GLY A 105 4.82 9.49 -21.96
N GLY A 106 5.13 8.46 -21.15
CA GLY A 106 6.43 8.30 -20.46
C GLY A 106 6.99 6.87 -20.53
N LEU A 107 8.11 6.61 -19.84
CA LEU A 107 8.70 5.28 -19.75
C LEU A 107 8.19 4.52 -18.53
N VAL A 108 8.03 3.20 -18.63
CA VAL A 108 7.68 2.38 -17.45
C VAL A 108 8.84 2.36 -16.45
N ASP A 109 10.06 2.56 -16.93
CA ASP A 109 11.28 2.68 -16.14
C ASP A 109 11.31 3.95 -15.27
N ASP A 110 10.54 4.99 -15.64
CA ASP A 110 10.43 6.22 -14.87
C ASP A 110 9.56 6.04 -13.61
N VAL A 111 8.86 4.90 -13.51
CA VAL A 111 8.04 4.55 -12.35
C VAL A 111 8.85 3.63 -11.44
N ALA A 112 9.11 4.10 -10.22
CA ALA A 112 9.72 3.28 -9.17
C ALA A 112 8.92 1.97 -9.00
N TYR A 113 9.60 0.83 -9.14
CA TYR A 113 9.03 -0.52 -9.15
C TYR A 113 7.97 -0.80 -10.23
N GLY A 114 7.77 0.07 -11.23
CA GLY A 114 6.72 -0.09 -12.25
C GLY A 114 6.78 -1.46 -12.94
N ILE A 115 7.99 -1.89 -13.31
CA ILE A 115 8.23 -3.22 -13.87
C ILE A 115 7.95 -4.33 -12.85
N THR A 116 8.44 -4.20 -11.62
CA THR A 116 8.21 -5.20 -10.56
C THR A 116 6.72 -5.40 -10.31
N PHE A 117 5.94 -4.31 -10.31
CA PHE A 117 4.48 -4.38 -10.22
C PHE A 117 3.88 -5.10 -11.42
N ALA A 118 4.33 -4.79 -12.64
CA ALA A 118 3.87 -5.49 -13.84
C ALA A 118 4.18 -6.99 -13.80
N ASP A 119 5.36 -7.38 -13.31
CA ASP A 119 5.76 -8.77 -13.12
C ASP A 119 4.88 -9.45 -12.06
N CYS A 120 4.63 -8.79 -10.92
CA CYS A 120 3.74 -9.28 -9.87
C CYS A 120 2.32 -9.53 -10.39
N VAL A 121 1.74 -8.59 -11.14
CA VAL A 121 0.42 -8.73 -11.76
C VAL A 121 0.43 -9.87 -12.77
N THR A 122 1.46 -9.95 -13.63
CA THR A 122 1.60 -11.01 -14.63
C THR A 122 1.66 -12.39 -13.99
N VAL A 123 2.47 -12.56 -12.94
CA VAL A 123 2.56 -13.81 -12.17
C VAL A 123 1.21 -14.13 -11.53
N THR A 124 0.50 -13.13 -11.01
CA THR A 124 -0.81 -13.31 -10.39
C THR A 124 -1.86 -13.81 -11.38
N ILE A 125 -1.96 -13.18 -12.55
CA ILE A 125 -2.89 -13.57 -13.61
C ILE A 125 -2.61 -15.00 -14.07
N ARG A 126 -1.34 -15.35 -14.29
CA ARG A 126 -0.95 -16.71 -14.69
C ARG A 126 -1.25 -17.74 -13.62
N GLY A 127 -1.01 -17.39 -12.35
CA GLY A 127 -1.35 -18.24 -11.22
C GLY A 127 -2.85 -18.49 -11.17
N LEU A 128 -3.68 -17.46 -11.32
CA LEU A 128 -5.14 -17.59 -11.35
C LEU A 128 -5.62 -18.45 -12.53
N GLN A 129 -5.13 -18.19 -13.75
CA GLN A 129 -5.44 -19.01 -14.93
C GLN A 129 -5.10 -20.48 -14.71
N ARG A 130 -3.98 -20.75 -14.05
CA ARG A 130 -3.57 -22.11 -13.69
C ARG A 130 -4.54 -22.72 -12.68
N LEU A 131 -4.85 -22.03 -11.59
CA LEU A 131 -5.80 -22.52 -10.60
C LEU A 131 -7.17 -22.82 -11.24
N THR A 132 -7.67 -21.95 -12.12
CA THR A 132 -8.96 -22.17 -12.78
C THR A 132 -8.92 -23.35 -13.74
N SER A 133 -7.77 -23.63 -14.39
CA SER A 133 -7.60 -24.84 -15.21
C SER A 133 -7.52 -26.14 -14.41
N ILE A 134 -7.00 -26.11 -13.18
CA ILE A 134 -6.86 -27.30 -12.33
C ILE A 134 -8.16 -27.58 -11.57
N TYR A 135 -8.75 -26.55 -10.96
CA TYR A 135 -9.85 -26.67 -10.01
C TYR A 135 -11.20 -26.20 -10.56
N GLY A 136 -11.23 -25.55 -11.73
CA GLY A 136 -12.41 -24.91 -12.28
C GLY A 136 -12.62 -23.50 -11.72
N ALA A 137 -13.19 -22.60 -12.55
CA ALA A 137 -13.41 -21.21 -12.18
C ALA A 137 -14.31 -21.04 -10.94
N ALA A 138 -15.38 -21.84 -10.84
CA ALA A 138 -16.31 -21.76 -9.71
C ALA A 138 -15.64 -22.11 -8.37
N ALA A 139 -14.79 -23.15 -8.34
CA ALA A 139 -14.09 -23.54 -7.12
C ALA A 139 -13.06 -22.48 -6.69
N VAL A 140 -12.32 -21.91 -7.65
CA VAL A 140 -11.37 -20.82 -7.40
C VAL A 140 -12.07 -19.58 -6.87
N GLN A 141 -13.18 -19.18 -7.48
CA GLN A 141 -13.95 -18.02 -7.04
C GLN A 141 -14.59 -18.23 -5.65
N ALA A 142 -15.08 -19.43 -5.36
CA ALA A 142 -15.67 -19.77 -4.07
C ALA A 142 -14.63 -20.07 -2.97
N GLY A 143 -13.33 -20.13 -3.31
CA GLY A 143 -12.27 -20.53 -2.38
C GLY A 143 -12.42 -21.97 -1.86
N THR A 144 -13.10 -22.85 -2.61
CA THR A 144 -13.38 -24.23 -2.21
C THR A 144 -12.37 -25.25 -2.75
N HIS A 145 -11.25 -24.77 -3.30
CA HIS A 145 -10.15 -25.58 -3.80
C HIS A 145 -9.06 -25.78 -2.75
N ASN A 146 -8.28 -26.86 -2.84
CA ASN A 146 -7.14 -27.15 -1.97
C ASN A 146 -5.80 -26.77 -2.62
N ALA A 147 -5.77 -25.65 -3.37
CA ALA A 147 -4.56 -25.26 -4.10
C ALA A 147 -3.42 -24.89 -3.16
N THR A 148 -2.23 -25.36 -3.50
CA THR A 148 -0.99 -24.98 -2.84
C THR A 148 -0.32 -23.80 -3.55
N LEU A 149 0.68 -23.21 -2.90
CA LEU A 149 1.55 -22.23 -3.56
C LEU A 149 2.24 -22.83 -4.81
N ALA A 150 2.56 -24.13 -4.80
CA ALA A 150 3.14 -24.80 -5.97
C ALA A 150 2.13 -24.92 -7.13
N ASP A 151 0.85 -25.11 -6.82
CA ASP A 151 -0.24 -25.09 -7.81
C ASP A 151 -0.44 -23.70 -8.40
N PHE A 152 -0.18 -22.65 -7.63
CA PHE A 152 -0.21 -21.29 -8.13
C PHE A 152 1.04 -20.94 -8.95
N LEU A 153 2.22 -21.26 -8.44
CA LEU A 153 3.49 -20.70 -8.93
C LEU A 153 4.15 -21.44 -10.10
N LYS A 154 3.84 -22.73 -10.34
CA LYS A 154 4.51 -23.66 -11.28
C LYS A 154 6.03 -23.45 -11.48
N ALA A 155 6.79 -24.50 -11.17
CA ALA A 155 8.23 -24.66 -11.43
C ALA A 155 8.70 -24.62 -12.92
N ARG A 156 7.95 -24.00 -13.84
CA ARG A 156 8.35 -23.87 -15.26
C ARG A 156 9.42 -22.80 -15.51
N TRP A 157 9.84 -22.08 -14.47
CA TRP A 157 10.95 -21.12 -14.58
C TRP A 157 12.24 -21.81 -15.06
N ALA A 158 12.44 -23.09 -14.71
CA ALA A 158 13.62 -23.86 -15.13
C ALA A 158 13.64 -24.21 -16.63
N THR A 159 12.54 -24.04 -17.37
CA THR A 159 12.45 -24.37 -18.82
C THR A 159 12.21 -23.15 -19.71
N LEU A 160 12.25 -21.94 -19.15
CA LEU A 160 11.91 -20.69 -19.86
C LEU A 160 13.09 -20.06 -20.66
N HIS A 161 14.15 -20.82 -20.91
CA HIS A 161 15.28 -20.42 -21.76
C HIS A 161 15.12 -20.77 -23.25
N ALA A 162 13.98 -21.30 -23.69
CA ALA A 162 13.72 -21.50 -25.12
C ALA A 162 13.12 -20.22 -25.76
N PRO A 163 13.73 -19.68 -26.83
CA PRO A 163 13.23 -18.49 -27.53
C PRO A 163 12.13 -18.90 -28.51
N GLU A 164 10.96 -19.30 -28.03
CA GLU A 164 9.80 -19.47 -28.90
C GLU A 164 8.77 -18.39 -28.62
N HIS A 165 8.76 -17.41 -29.53
CA HIS A 165 7.64 -16.59 -29.97
C HIS A 165 6.56 -16.30 -28.90
N TRP A 166 6.76 -15.21 -28.16
CA TRP A 166 5.72 -14.53 -27.41
C TRP A 166 4.67 -13.95 -28.38
N HIS A 167 3.67 -14.74 -28.79
CA HIS A 167 2.49 -14.20 -29.47
C HIS A 167 1.56 -13.54 -28.44
N LEU A 168 1.82 -12.27 -28.14
CA LEU A 168 0.82 -11.39 -27.52
C LEU A 168 -0.41 -11.19 -28.42
N ASP A 169 -0.29 -11.50 -29.72
CA ASP A 169 -1.40 -11.54 -30.69
C ASP A 169 -2.46 -12.59 -30.36
N GLY A 170 -2.16 -13.58 -29.51
CA GLY A 170 -3.15 -14.54 -29.00
C GLY A 170 -3.86 -14.09 -27.72
N LEU A 171 -3.27 -13.15 -26.96
CA LEU A 171 -3.86 -12.61 -25.73
C LEU A 171 -4.77 -11.41 -26.01
N LEU A 172 -4.50 -10.63 -27.05
CA LEU A 172 -5.34 -9.48 -27.42
C LEU A 172 -6.75 -9.85 -27.96
N PRO A 173 -6.96 -10.91 -28.76
CA PRO A 173 -8.31 -11.34 -29.14
C PRO A 173 -8.97 -12.27 -28.11
N MET A 174 -8.21 -12.95 -27.24
CA MET A 174 -8.78 -13.75 -26.13
C MET A 174 -9.20 -12.90 -24.92
N VAL A 175 -8.64 -11.69 -24.78
CA VAL A 175 -9.23 -10.63 -23.95
C VAL A 175 -10.11 -9.74 -24.82
N ASN A 176 -11.06 -10.34 -25.55
CA ASN A 176 -12.28 -9.61 -25.84
C ASN A 176 -13.04 -9.52 -24.50
N ALA A 177 -12.74 -8.50 -23.72
CA ALA A 177 -13.44 -8.20 -22.47
C ALA A 177 -14.97 -8.30 -22.64
N LYS A 178 -15.47 -8.05 -23.87
CA LYS A 178 -16.88 -8.12 -24.26
C LYS A 178 -17.48 -9.54 -24.33
N SER A 179 -16.75 -10.60 -24.71
CA SER A 179 -17.33 -11.96 -24.78
C SER A 179 -17.37 -12.65 -23.41
N ILE A 180 -16.37 -12.38 -22.57
CA ILE A 180 -16.38 -12.77 -21.15
C ILE A 180 -17.49 -11.98 -20.41
N LEU A 181 -17.70 -10.69 -20.76
CA LEU A 181 -18.86 -9.90 -20.30
C LEU A 181 -20.22 -10.44 -20.76
N GLN A 182 -20.33 -11.03 -21.96
CA GLN A 182 -21.61 -11.54 -22.48
C GLN A 182 -21.99 -12.93 -21.96
N THR A 183 -21.02 -13.82 -21.72
CA THR A 183 -21.30 -15.10 -21.04
C THR A 183 -21.65 -14.92 -19.56
N MET A 184 -21.22 -13.80 -18.94
CA MET A 184 -21.59 -13.43 -17.57
C MET A 184 -22.88 -12.60 -17.44
N ASN A 185 -23.40 -12.04 -18.55
CA ASN A 185 -24.67 -11.29 -18.55
C ASN A 185 -25.93 -12.18 -18.59
N GLY A 186 -25.78 -13.50 -18.76
CA GLY A 186 -26.90 -14.44 -18.94
C GLY A 186 -27.58 -14.93 -17.65
N THR A 187 -27.02 -14.62 -16.47
CA THR A 187 -27.67 -14.99 -15.20
C THR A 187 -27.38 -13.89 -14.18
N SER A 188 -28.34 -12.97 -14.06
CA SER A 188 -28.36 -11.86 -13.12
C SER A 188 -28.14 -12.32 -11.68
N GLY A 189 -26.98 -11.94 -11.14
CA GLY A 189 -26.61 -12.03 -9.74
C GLY A 189 -25.37 -11.16 -9.52
N GLY A 190 -25.52 -9.85 -9.69
CA GLY A 190 -24.41 -8.89 -9.66
C GLY A 190 -23.68 -8.90 -8.32
N ILE A 191 -22.38 -9.17 -8.36
CA ILE A 191 -21.44 -8.83 -7.28
C ILE A 191 -20.84 -7.49 -7.69
N GLY A 192 -21.43 -6.40 -7.21
CA GLY A 192 -20.87 -5.07 -7.37
C GLY A 192 -19.67 -4.87 -6.46
N HIS A 193 -18.96 -3.75 -6.65
CA HIS A 193 -18.20 -3.08 -5.60
C HIS A 193 -18.86 -3.34 -4.26
N SER A 194 -18.09 -3.80 -3.26
CA SER A 194 -18.59 -4.00 -1.90
C SER A 194 -18.96 -2.64 -1.32
N GLN A 195 -20.11 -2.10 -1.76
CA GLN A 195 -20.85 -1.10 -1.04
C GLN A 195 -21.02 -1.70 0.34
N SER A 196 -20.45 -1.02 1.32
CA SER A 196 -20.81 -1.16 2.71
C SER A 196 -22.30 -1.46 2.76
N ILE A 197 -22.70 -2.62 3.28
CA ILE A 197 -24.10 -2.93 3.52
C ILE A 197 -24.52 -2.00 4.66
N ASN A 198 -24.78 -0.73 4.31
CA ASN A 198 -25.06 0.37 5.22
C ASN A 198 -26.53 0.34 5.61
N THR A 199 -27.02 -0.80 6.10
CA THR A 199 -28.21 -0.76 6.94
C THR A 199 -27.74 -0.34 8.32
N MET A 200 -27.63 0.97 8.53
CA MET A 200 -27.45 1.48 9.88
C MET A 200 -28.64 1.06 10.71
N GLN A 201 -28.41 0.11 11.60
CA GLN A 201 -29.38 -0.27 12.61
C GLN A 201 -29.01 0.45 13.89
N SER A 202 -29.83 1.43 14.27
CA SER A 202 -29.78 2.05 15.59
C SER A 202 -30.87 1.40 16.43
N ALA A 203 -30.53 0.31 17.11
CA ALA A 203 -31.40 -0.34 18.08
C ALA A 203 -30.73 -0.27 19.46
N GLY A 204 -31.45 0.23 20.46
CA GLY A 204 -30.96 0.24 21.86
C GLY A 204 -29.70 1.07 22.11
N GLY A 205 -29.45 2.14 21.34
CA GLY A 205 -28.25 2.97 21.51
C GLY A 205 -26.96 2.36 20.94
N ILE A 206 -27.07 1.25 20.21
CA ILE A 206 -25.97 0.65 19.47
C ILE A 206 -26.04 1.12 18.03
N LEU A 207 -24.96 1.72 17.53
CA LEU A 207 -24.77 2.03 16.11
C LEU A 207 -23.87 0.97 15.49
N SER A 208 -24.36 0.27 14.46
CA SER A 208 -23.63 -0.84 13.84
C SER A 208 -23.51 -0.66 12.33
N ALA A 209 -22.35 -1.02 11.77
CA ALA A 209 -22.09 -1.10 10.34
C ALA A 209 -20.91 -2.05 10.05
N GLN A 210 -20.63 -2.33 8.79
CA GLN A 210 -19.43 -3.08 8.39
C GLN A 210 -18.48 -2.18 7.61
N PHE A 211 -17.21 -2.14 8.03
CA PHE A 211 -16.20 -1.29 7.41
C PHE A 211 -14.88 -2.03 7.17
N PRO A 212 -14.11 -1.65 6.16
CA PRO A 212 -12.69 -1.97 6.11
C PRO A 212 -11.98 -1.28 7.28
N VAL A 213 -11.27 -2.06 8.09
CA VAL A 213 -10.45 -1.57 9.21
C VAL A 213 -9.02 -2.05 9.04
N LYS A 214 -8.08 -1.14 9.29
CA LYS A 214 -6.63 -1.40 9.31
C LYS A 214 -6.05 -1.03 10.67
N HIS A 215 -5.14 -1.84 11.19
CA HIS A 215 -4.39 -1.51 12.40
C HIS A 215 -3.34 -0.44 12.09
N ALA A 216 -3.54 0.79 12.57
CA ALA A 216 -2.69 1.94 12.26
C ALA A 216 -1.30 1.84 12.92
N SER A 217 -1.19 1.23 14.11
CA SER A 217 0.12 1.01 14.77
C SER A 217 0.99 -0.03 14.06
N LYS A 218 0.48 -0.67 12.99
CA LYS A 218 1.20 -1.67 12.19
C LYS A 218 1.16 -1.23 10.74
N TRP A 219 2.24 -0.64 10.26
CA TRP A 219 2.37 -0.14 8.88
C TRP A 219 1.83 -1.12 7.81
N LEU A 220 2.13 -2.41 8.01
CA LEU A 220 1.77 -3.51 7.13
C LEU A 220 0.43 -4.20 7.40
N ALA A 221 -0.38 -3.74 8.35
CA ALA A 221 -1.65 -4.39 8.59
C ALA A 221 -2.54 -4.31 7.33
N PRO A 222 -3.05 -5.46 6.84
CA PRO A 222 -3.98 -5.43 5.71
C PRO A 222 -5.30 -4.81 6.16
N TRP A 223 -6.02 -4.21 5.21
CA TRP A 223 -7.41 -3.86 5.40
C TRP A 223 -8.24 -5.13 5.53
N ARG A 224 -9.11 -5.20 6.54
CA ARG A 224 -10.04 -6.33 6.74
C ARG A 224 -11.42 -5.80 7.05
N MET A 225 -12.45 -6.45 6.52
CA MET A 225 -13.82 -6.14 6.88
C MET A 225 -14.09 -6.51 8.35
N HIS A 226 -14.60 -5.54 9.11
CA HIS A 226 -15.06 -5.73 10.47
C HIS A 226 -16.52 -5.29 10.58
N ALA A 227 -17.30 -6.01 11.38
CA ALA A 227 -18.48 -5.46 12.01
C ALA A 227 -18.03 -4.48 13.10
N VAL A 228 -18.37 -3.21 12.91
CA VAL A 228 -18.04 -2.11 13.82
C VAL A 228 -19.29 -1.76 14.58
N HIS A 229 -19.23 -1.87 15.91
CA HIS A 229 -20.34 -1.55 16.80
C HIS A 229 -19.93 -0.47 17.79
N LEU A 230 -20.63 0.66 17.78
CA LEU A 230 -20.52 1.71 18.78
C LEU A 230 -21.63 1.52 19.82
N VAL A 231 -21.28 1.01 20.99
CA VAL A 231 -22.19 0.72 22.11
C VAL A 231 -22.15 1.90 23.08
N ARG A 232 -23.01 2.91 22.85
CA ARG A 232 -22.93 4.18 23.60
C ARG A 232 -23.25 4.03 25.09
N SER A 233 -24.15 3.13 25.44
CA SER A 233 -24.53 2.86 26.84
C SER A 233 -23.35 2.37 27.68
N GLU A 234 -22.40 1.68 27.06
CA GLU A 234 -21.22 1.09 27.72
C GLU A 234 -19.93 1.87 27.41
N ASN A 235 -20.00 2.92 26.60
CA ASN A 235 -18.84 3.64 26.08
C ASN A 235 -17.79 2.70 25.45
N LEU A 236 -18.23 1.76 24.62
CA LEU A 236 -17.36 0.80 23.93
C LEU A 236 -17.46 0.95 22.41
N LEU A 237 -16.34 0.77 21.73
CA LEU A 237 -16.28 0.51 20.30
C LEU A 237 -15.76 -0.91 20.07
N VAL A 238 -16.56 -1.75 19.42
CA VAL A 238 -16.21 -3.13 19.08
C VAL A 238 -15.84 -3.21 17.61
N LEU A 239 -14.66 -3.75 17.33
CA LEU A 239 -14.13 -4.05 16.00
C LEU A 239 -14.04 -5.57 15.86
N ALA A 240 -15.10 -6.20 15.34
CA ALA A 240 -15.17 -7.64 15.18
C ALA A 240 -14.90 -8.04 13.71
N PRO A 241 -13.78 -8.73 13.40
CA PRO A 241 -13.52 -9.20 12.04
C PRO A 241 -14.67 -10.07 11.53
N VAL A 242 -15.08 -9.88 10.26
CA VAL A 242 -16.14 -10.71 9.65
C VAL A 242 -15.65 -12.14 9.36
N ALA A 243 -14.34 -12.31 9.17
CA ALA A 243 -13.74 -13.62 9.01
C ALA A 243 -13.87 -14.44 10.31
N ARG A 244 -14.35 -15.68 10.19
CA ARG A 244 -14.45 -16.62 11.30
C ARG A 244 -13.05 -16.86 11.89
N GLU A 245 -12.98 -17.12 13.21
CA GLU A 245 -11.77 -17.49 13.97
C GLU A 245 -10.83 -16.36 14.41
N VAL A 246 -11.14 -15.09 14.14
CA VAL A 246 -10.34 -13.96 14.66
C VAL A 246 -11.05 -13.29 15.83
N VAL A 247 -10.33 -13.14 16.94
CA VAL A 247 -10.82 -12.40 18.13
C VAL A 247 -10.94 -10.91 17.76
N GLY A 248 -12.12 -10.33 18.01
CA GLY A 248 -12.34 -8.89 17.83
C GLY A 248 -11.63 -8.03 18.87
N HIS A 249 -11.59 -6.73 18.62
CA HIS A 249 -11.06 -5.75 19.56
C HIS A 249 -12.21 -4.98 20.21
N VAL A 250 -12.12 -4.75 21.52
CA VAL A 250 -13.01 -3.87 22.26
C VAL A 250 -12.18 -2.68 22.71
N VAL A 251 -12.57 -1.48 22.28
CA VAL A 251 -11.88 -0.22 22.56
C VAL A 251 -12.72 0.58 23.56
N PRO A 252 -12.26 0.76 24.81
CA PRO A 252 -12.91 1.62 25.78
C PRO A 252 -12.83 3.08 25.32
N LEU A 253 -13.97 3.72 25.08
CA LEU A 253 -14.00 5.08 24.52
C LEU A 253 -13.54 6.15 25.51
N ALA A 254 -13.61 5.88 26.82
CA ALA A 254 -13.13 6.80 27.86
C ALA A 254 -11.62 7.14 27.72
N ASP A 255 -10.84 6.17 27.20
CA ASP A 255 -9.40 6.30 27.00
C ASP A 255 -9.03 6.49 25.52
N ALA A 256 -10.02 6.44 24.63
CA ALA A 256 -9.80 6.57 23.20
C ALA A 256 -9.83 8.03 22.75
N GLN A 257 -9.01 8.32 21.75
CA GLN A 257 -9.07 9.52 20.94
C GLN A 257 -9.49 9.15 19.52
N PHE A 258 -10.20 10.04 18.85
CA PHE A 258 -10.50 9.87 17.42
C PHE A 258 -10.15 11.10 16.59
N ASP A 259 -9.77 10.86 15.35
CA ASP A 259 -9.49 11.86 14.33
C ASP A 259 -10.31 11.53 13.09
N ALA A 260 -11.25 12.42 12.77
CA ALA A 260 -12.13 12.30 11.61
C ALA A 260 -11.54 12.96 10.35
N GLU A 261 -10.50 13.80 10.51
CA GLU A 261 -9.88 14.58 9.43
C GLU A 261 -8.54 13.96 9.01
N MET A 262 -8.56 12.67 8.73
CA MET A 262 -7.39 11.94 8.25
C MET A 262 -6.95 12.46 6.87
N PRO A 263 -5.64 12.66 6.62
CA PRO A 263 -5.14 13.03 5.31
C PRO A 263 -5.37 11.90 4.29
N GLY A 264 -5.97 12.23 3.14
CA GLY A 264 -6.19 11.30 2.03
C GLY A 264 -7.48 11.57 1.26
N ASP A 265 -7.64 10.92 0.10
CA ASP A 265 -8.82 11.08 -0.77
C ASP A 265 -10.00 10.19 -0.35
N VAL A 266 -9.82 9.38 0.69
CA VAL A 266 -10.80 8.38 1.14
C VAL A 266 -11.26 8.74 2.55
N PRO A 267 -12.57 8.94 2.79
CA PRO A 267 -13.08 9.24 4.11
C PRO A 267 -12.73 8.12 5.09
N ALA A 268 -12.02 8.48 6.16
CA ALA A 268 -11.58 7.54 7.18
C ALA A 268 -11.60 8.19 8.56
N ILE A 269 -11.79 7.37 9.58
CA ILE A 269 -11.72 7.78 10.98
C ILE A 269 -10.61 6.98 11.64
N ARG A 270 -9.64 7.68 12.23
CA ARG A 270 -8.62 7.05 13.07
C ARG A 270 -9.08 7.03 14.51
N ILE A 271 -9.00 5.88 15.17
CA ILE A 271 -9.27 5.70 16.59
C ILE A 271 -7.97 5.22 17.24
N ALA A 272 -7.52 5.89 18.31
CA ALA A 272 -6.33 5.54 19.08
C ALA A 272 -6.69 5.31 20.55
N CYS A 273 -6.18 4.26 21.16
CA CYS A 273 -6.39 3.93 22.58
C CYS A 273 -5.09 3.30 23.13
N GLY A 274 -4.41 4.00 24.04
CA GLY A 274 -3.09 3.59 24.51
C GLY A 274 -2.04 3.57 23.39
N SER A 275 -1.36 2.44 23.21
CA SER A 275 -0.37 2.22 22.14
C SER A 275 -0.98 1.75 20.81
N ASP A 276 -2.27 1.39 20.83
CA ASP A 276 -2.95 0.86 19.67
C ASP A 276 -3.78 1.92 18.95
N ALA A 277 -3.86 1.79 17.64
CA ALA A 277 -4.66 2.63 16.80
C ALA A 277 -5.20 1.85 15.61
N TRP A 278 -6.38 2.23 15.15
CA TRP A 278 -7.09 1.64 14.02
C TRP A 278 -7.56 2.76 13.09
N VAL A 279 -7.56 2.49 11.78
CA VAL A 279 -8.20 3.33 10.78
C VAL A 279 -9.41 2.59 10.25
N VAL A 280 -10.58 3.21 10.33
CA VAL A 280 -11.85 2.71 9.80
C VAL A 280 -12.15 3.49 8.54
N GLN A 281 -12.16 2.82 7.39
CA GLN A 281 -12.55 3.40 6.12
C GLN A 281 -14.07 3.45 6.02
N THR A 282 -14.62 4.61 5.68
CA THR A 282 -16.07 4.84 5.63
C THR A 282 -16.45 5.43 4.28
N ASP A 283 -17.73 5.33 3.93
CA ASP A 283 -18.28 6.13 2.83
C ASP A 283 -18.52 7.57 3.29
N GLU A 284 -18.48 8.52 2.36
CA GLU A 284 -18.66 9.95 2.64
C GLU A 284 -19.98 10.25 3.38
N ASN A 285 -21.08 9.61 2.95
CA ASN A 285 -22.40 9.77 3.56
C ASN A 285 -22.48 9.27 5.02
N VAL A 286 -21.58 8.34 5.37
CA VAL A 286 -21.58 7.62 6.66
C VAL A 286 -20.53 8.20 7.61
N HIS A 287 -19.47 8.77 7.06
CA HIS A 287 -18.36 9.38 7.79
C HIS A 287 -18.83 10.45 8.79
N ALA A 288 -19.64 11.40 8.33
CA ALA A 288 -20.15 12.49 9.17
C ALA A 288 -20.99 11.96 10.35
N GLN A 289 -21.81 10.93 10.11
CA GLN A 289 -22.66 10.33 11.13
C GLN A 289 -21.87 9.56 12.18
N TRP A 290 -20.86 8.78 11.77
CA TRP A 290 -19.97 8.07 12.69
C TRP A 290 -19.08 9.03 13.47
N SER A 291 -18.56 10.07 12.83
CA SER A 291 -17.77 11.11 13.48
C SER A 291 -18.60 11.84 14.55
N ALA A 292 -19.85 12.22 14.24
CA ALA A 292 -20.76 12.82 15.19
C ALA A 292 -21.13 11.87 16.34
N ALA A 293 -21.32 10.57 16.06
CA ALA A 293 -21.63 9.57 17.06
C ALA A 293 -20.44 9.31 18.03
N LEU A 294 -19.21 9.29 17.51
CA LEU A 294 -17.99 9.19 18.31
C LEU A 294 -17.78 10.45 19.16
N ALA A 295 -17.99 11.64 18.58
CA ALA A 295 -17.93 12.91 19.31
C ALA A 295 -18.96 13.02 20.44
N ALA A 296 -20.15 12.44 20.25
CA ALA A 296 -21.20 12.38 21.27
C ALA A 296 -20.94 11.30 22.35
N SER A 297 -19.94 10.46 22.17
CA SER A 297 -19.51 9.45 23.16
C SER A 297 -18.41 10.02 24.06
N ALA A 298 -17.95 9.28 25.07
CA ALA A 298 -16.82 9.71 25.92
C ALA A 298 -15.46 9.81 25.19
N CYS A 299 -15.43 9.60 23.86
CA CYS A 299 -14.22 9.61 23.05
C CYS A 299 -13.75 11.05 22.79
N LYS A 300 -12.48 11.32 23.05
CA LYS A 300 -11.92 12.67 22.91
C LYS A 300 -11.56 12.93 21.44
N PRO A 301 -12.09 13.98 20.79
CA PRO A 301 -11.56 14.37 19.48
C PRO A 301 -10.09 14.76 19.64
N VAL A 302 -9.24 14.34 18.70
CA VAL A 302 -7.87 14.84 18.62
C VAL A 302 -7.97 16.33 18.34
N ALA A 303 -7.51 17.17 19.27
CA ALA A 303 -7.46 18.60 19.05
C ALA A 303 -6.53 18.86 17.87
N ASN A 304 -7.06 19.45 16.80
CA ASN A 304 -6.27 19.94 15.68
C ASN A 304 -5.18 20.89 16.22
N THR A 305 -3.95 20.39 16.37
CA THR A 305 -2.79 21.14 16.83
C THR A 305 -2.34 22.21 15.84
N SER A 306 -3.08 22.41 14.75
CA SER A 306 -2.90 23.48 13.76
C SER A 306 -3.38 24.87 14.23
N THR A 307 -3.82 25.04 15.48
CA THR A 307 -4.08 26.37 16.07
C THR A 307 -2.94 26.87 16.96
N LEU A 308 -1.69 26.77 16.50
CA LEU A 308 -0.58 27.55 17.05
C LEU A 308 -0.64 29.00 16.52
N SER A 309 -1.23 29.90 17.31
CA SER A 309 -0.92 31.33 17.40
C SER A 309 -0.74 32.12 16.08
N ALA A 310 -1.83 32.48 15.41
CA ALA A 310 -1.87 33.65 14.54
C ALA A 310 -2.32 34.87 15.37
N ARG A 311 -1.35 35.54 16.01
CA ARG A 311 -1.55 36.86 16.60
C ARG A 311 -1.60 37.88 15.45
N GLY A 312 -2.82 38.18 15.00
CA GLY A 312 -3.22 39.38 14.26
C GLY A 312 -2.34 39.84 13.09
N VAL A 313 -2.60 39.33 11.89
CA VAL A 313 -2.40 40.08 10.65
C VAL A 313 -3.60 39.83 9.75
N ASN A 314 -4.32 40.90 9.43
CA ASN A 314 -5.45 40.90 8.52
C ASN A 314 -4.89 40.76 7.09
N VAL A 315 -5.04 39.60 6.45
CA VAL A 315 -4.75 39.43 5.02
C VAL A 315 -5.99 38.86 4.32
N THR A 316 -6.47 39.66 3.38
CA THR A 316 -7.59 39.45 2.50
C THR A 316 -7.35 38.24 1.57
N SER A 317 -8.42 37.46 1.39
CA SER A 317 -8.64 36.31 0.51
C SER A 317 -7.80 36.16 -0.77
N GLY A 318 -7.35 34.92 -1.05
CA GLY A 318 -6.97 34.48 -2.40
C GLY A 318 -6.53 33.01 -2.48
N SER A 319 -7.15 32.25 -3.40
CA SER A 319 -6.80 30.92 -3.95
C SER A 319 -6.89 29.66 -3.05
N LYS A 320 -7.93 28.85 -3.30
CA LYS A 320 -8.00 27.41 -3.00
C LYS A 320 -6.96 26.67 -3.86
N LEU A 321 -5.97 26.05 -3.23
CA LEU A 321 -5.14 25.00 -3.85
C LEU A 321 -5.91 23.68 -3.73
N SER A 322 -6.29 23.10 -4.87
CA SER A 322 -6.86 21.75 -4.92
C SER A 322 -5.76 20.72 -4.69
N SER A 323 -5.82 19.95 -3.61
CA SER A 323 -4.99 18.77 -3.41
C SER A 323 -5.54 17.64 -4.29
N GLY A 324 -4.89 17.39 -5.43
CA GLY A 324 -5.12 16.17 -6.20
C GLY A 324 -4.41 14.97 -5.58
N PRO A 325 -4.81 13.73 -5.92
CA PRO A 325 -4.18 12.51 -5.44
C PRO A 325 -2.67 12.51 -5.71
N SER A 326 -1.89 11.93 -4.79
CA SER A 326 -0.45 11.75 -4.99
C SER A 326 -0.19 10.95 -6.28
N LYS A 327 0.78 11.40 -7.08
CA LYS A 327 1.13 10.88 -8.41
C LYS A 327 1.28 9.34 -8.40
N MET A 328 1.82 8.77 -7.33
CA MET A 328 2.08 7.33 -7.18
C MET A 328 0.83 6.45 -7.11
N THR A 329 -0.19 6.82 -6.31
CA THR A 329 -1.44 6.04 -6.21
C THR A 329 -2.19 6.04 -7.54
N ARG A 330 -2.11 7.15 -8.26
CA ARG A 330 -2.63 7.28 -9.62
C ARG A 330 -1.85 6.38 -10.59
N ASP A 331 -0.52 6.36 -10.51
CA ASP A 331 0.30 5.58 -11.44
C ASP A 331 0.16 4.06 -11.23
N ILE A 332 0.04 3.56 -9.99
CA ILE A 332 -0.10 2.12 -9.68
C ILE A 332 -1.45 1.55 -10.14
N SER A 333 -2.56 2.23 -9.83
CA SER A 333 -3.90 1.77 -10.23
C SER A 333 -4.05 1.66 -11.76
N LEU A 334 -3.31 2.50 -12.48
CA LEU A 334 -3.40 2.65 -13.93
C LEU A 334 -2.37 1.78 -14.69
N LEU A 335 -1.31 1.35 -14.02
CA LEU A 335 -0.43 0.30 -14.51
C LEU A 335 -1.21 -1.02 -14.66
N ALA A 336 -2.21 -1.24 -13.81
CA ALA A 336 -3.11 -2.38 -13.89
C ALA A 336 -4.01 -2.32 -15.14
N ASP A 337 -4.52 -1.13 -15.51
CA ASP A 337 -5.28 -0.91 -16.75
C ASP A 337 -4.41 -1.17 -18.01
N CYS A 338 -3.13 -0.79 -17.99
CA CYS A 338 -2.19 -1.07 -19.08
C CYS A 338 -2.00 -2.58 -19.33
N ILE A 339 -2.13 -3.39 -18.28
CA ILE A 339 -2.00 -4.86 -18.34
C ILE A 339 -3.36 -5.52 -18.66
N GLY A 340 -4.41 -4.72 -18.90
CA GLY A 340 -5.76 -5.21 -19.21
C GLY A 340 -6.55 -5.65 -17.98
N TRP A 341 -6.16 -5.21 -16.78
CA TRP A 341 -6.86 -5.50 -15.53
C TRP A 341 -7.83 -4.36 -15.21
N ARG A 342 -9.13 -4.58 -15.41
CA ARG A 342 -10.17 -3.73 -14.81
C ARG A 342 -10.55 -4.32 -13.46
N ALA A 343 -10.39 -3.54 -12.40
CA ALA A 343 -10.84 -3.92 -11.06
C ALA A 343 -12.37 -4.12 -11.05
N PHE A 344 -12.80 -5.17 -10.35
CA PHE A 344 -14.20 -5.49 -10.03
C PHE A 344 -14.79 -4.48 -9.03
#